data_AF-A0A2Z4XX73-F1
#
_entry.id   AF-A0A2Z4XX73-F1
#
_cell.length_a   1.000
_cell.length_b   1.000
_cell.length_c   1.000
_cell.angle_alpha   90.00
_cell.angle_beta   90.00
_cell.angle_gamma   90.00
#
_symmetry.space_group_name_H-M   'P 1'
#
loop_
_entity.id
_entity.type
_entity.pdbx_description
1 polymer ?
#
loop_
_entity_poly.entity_id
_entity_poly.type
_entity_poly.pdbx_seq_one_letter_code
_entity_poly.pdbx_strand_id
1 'polypeptide(L)'
;MSLMILLVGIGGGLGAISRFLVMQATSSFSSEIPFGVFLCNIIGSLAIGLIAAFLIKTNLFNEEISAYTRSLVVTGFLGGFTTFSSFSLDVLNLLQRGEVFIALGYIIASVLVSILAVVLGFYLVMGVYK
;
A
#
# COMPACT_ATOMS: atom_id res chain seq x y z
N MET A 1 -21.71 -12.32 -4.56
CA MET A 1 -20.38 -12.98 -4.62
C MET A 1 -19.68 -12.79 -5.96
N SER A 2 -20.27 -13.19 -7.09
CA SER A 2 -19.62 -13.11 -8.42
C SER A 2 -19.16 -11.70 -8.82
N LEU A 3 -19.97 -10.67 -8.55
CA LEU A 3 -19.59 -9.27 -8.83
C LEU A 3 -18.40 -8.81 -7.98
N MET A 4 -18.31 -9.18 -6.70
CA MET A 4 -17.20 -8.81 -5.84
C MET A 4 -15.88 -9.42 -6.32
N ILE A 5 -15.90 -10.67 -6.79
CA ILE A 5 -14.73 -11.32 -7.38
C ILE A 5 -14.25 -10.55 -8.62
N LEU A 6 -15.17 -10.14 -9.50
CA LEU A 6 -14.85 -9.35 -10.67
C LEU A 6 -14.23 -7.99 -10.27
N LEU A 7 -14.79 -7.32 -9.26
CA LEU A 7 -14.26 -6.06 -8.73
C LEU A 7 -12.87 -6.23 -8.12
N VAL A 8 -12.63 -7.30 -7.35
CA VAL A 8 -11.29 -7.63 -6.82
C VAL A 8 -10.31 -7.83 -7.97
N GLY A 9 -10.70 -8.57 -9.02
CA GLY A 9 -9.84 -8.80 -10.19
C GLY A 9 -9.51 -7.52 -10.95
N ILE A 10 -10.51 -6.68 -11.24
CA ILE A 10 -10.32 -5.39 -11.92
C ILE A 10 -9.43 -4.47 -11.07
N GLY A 11 -9.77 -4.31 -9.79
CA GLY A 11 -8.99 -3.50 -8.86
C GLY A 11 -7.55 -3.99 -8.76
N GLY A 12 -7.36 -5.29 -8.55
CA GLY A 12 -6.04 -5.92 -8.43
C GLY A 12 -5.18 -5.75 -9.68
N GLY A 13 -5.76 -5.94 -10.86
CA GLY A 13 -5.08 -5.69 -12.13
C GLY A 13 -4.64 -4.23 -12.27
N LEU A 14 -5.54 -3.29 -12.02
CA LEU A 14 -5.22 -1.86 -12.06
C LEU A 14 -4.15 -1.48 -11.03
N GLY A 15 -4.25 -1.98 -9.80
CA GLY A 15 -3.26 -1.75 -8.75
C GLY A 15 -1.88 -2.26 -9.12
N ALA A 16 -1.79 -3.48 -9.68
CA ALA A 16 -0.54 -4.07 -10.12
C ALA A 16 0.08 -3.30 -11.30
N ILE A 17 -0.73 -2.84 -12.26
CA ILE A 17 -0.27 -1.97 -13.36
C ILE A 17 0.25 -0.65 -12.82
N SER A 18 -0.47 0.01 -11.90
CA SER A 18 -0.04 1.26 -11.28
C SER A 18 1.29 1.08 -10.52
N ARG A 19 1.44 0.00 -9.74
CA ARG A 19 2.70 -0.32 -9.06
C ARG A 19 3.84 -0.50 -10.06
N PHE A 20 3.60 -1.24 -11.15
CA PHE A 20 4.59 -1.44 -12.21
C PHE A 20 5.04 -0.11 -12.83
N LEU A 21 4.12 0.81 -13.10
CA LEU A 21 4.44 2.14 -13.62
C LEU A 21 5.23 2.97 -12.61
N VAL A 22 4.89 2.94 -11.32
CA VAL A 22 5.65 3.62 -10.27
C VAL A 22 7.07 3.06 -10.16
N MET A 23 7.24 1.74 -10.22
CA MET A 23 8.55 1.10 -10.22
C MET A 23 9.39 1.53 -11.42
N GLN A 24 8.81 1.64 -12.62
CA GLN A 24 9.53 2.15 -13.79
C GLN A 24 9.90 3.63 -13.65
N ALA A 25 8.97 4.47 -13.20
CA ALA A 25 9.20 5.91 -13.03
C ALA A 25 10.27 6.24 -11.97
N THR A 26 10.47 5.35 -11.00
CA THR A 26 11.44 5.52 -9.91
C THR A 26 12.74 4.75 -10.12
N SER A 27 12.87 4.00 -11.23
CA SER A 27 14.03 3.15 -11.52
C SER A 27 15.35 3.92 -11.63
N SER A 28 15.30 5.22 -11.95
CA SER A 28 16.49 6.09 -12.07
C SER A 28 16.87 6.83 -10.79
N PHE A 29 16.07 6.72 -9.72
CA PHE A 29 16.28 7.52 -8.51
C PHE A 29 17.48 7.04 -7.68
N SER A 30 17.70 5.73 -7.64
CA SER A 30 18.85 5.12 -6.99
C SER A 30 19.05 3.69 -7.50
N SER A 31 20.29 3.31 -7.74
CA SER A 31 20.67 1.91 -7.99
C SER A 31 20.80 1.10 -6.69
N GLU A 32 20.92 1.77 -5.55
CA GLU A 32 21.19 1.15 -4.25
C GLU A 32 19.88 0.87 -3.51
N ILE A 33 18.96 1.85 -3.48
CA ILE A 33 17.74 1.77 -2.67
C ILE A 33 16.51 1.52 -3.56
N PRO A 34 15.70 0.46 -3.27
CA PRO A 34 14.50 0.16 -4.03
C PRO A 34 13.32 1.07 -3.63
N PHE A 35 13.31 2.28 -4.20
CA PHE A 35 12.32 3.33 -3.91
C PHE A 35 10.91 3.01 -4.40
N GLY A 36 10.76 2.29 -5.51
CA GLY A 36 9.44 2.05 -6.12
C GLY A 36 8.50 1.29 -5.19
N VAL A 37 8.95 0.18 -4.62
CA VAL A 37 8.15 -0.63 -3.68
C VAL A 37 7.87 0.14 -2.39
N PHE A 38 8.88 0.86 -1.87
CA PHE A 38 8.75 1.70 -0.68
C PHE A 38 7.64 2.75 -0.83
N LEU A 39 7.65 3.49 -1.95
CA LEU A 39 6.64 4.51 -2.24
C LEU A 39 5.24 3.90 -2.40
N CYS A 40 5.12 2.78 -3.12
CA CYS A 40 3.83 2.11 -3.29
C CYS A 40 3.24 1.69 -1.95
N ASN A 41 4.04 1.09 -1.07
CA ASN A 41 3.59 0.64 0.24
C ASN A 41 3.18 1.81 1.15
N ILE A 42 3.91 2.92 1.15
CA ILE A 42 3.56 4.11 1.95
C ILE A 42 2.29 4.78 1.43
N ILE A 43 2.18 5.01 0.12
CA ILE A 43 1.01 5.63 -0.49
C ILE A 43 -0.23 4.76 -0.27
N GLY A 44 -0.10 3.44 -0.47
CA GLY A 44 -1.18 2.49 -0.23
C GLY A 44 -1.60 2.42 1.23
N SER A 45 -0.64 2.49 2.15
CA SER A 45 -0.88 2.56 3.59
C SER A 45 -1.61 3.84 4.00
N LEU A 46 -1.21 5.00 3.47
CA LEU A 46 -1.96 6.25 3.69
C LEU A 46 -3.39 6.14 3.17
N ALA A 47 -3.55 5.62 1.95
CA ALA A 47 -4.84 5.48 1.29
C ALA A 47 -5.79 4.54 2.06
N ILE A 48 -5.32 3.38 2.53
CA ILE A 48 -6.17 2.46 3.30
C ILE A 48 -6.59 3.08 4.64
N GLY A 49 -5.73 3.88 5.29
CA GLY A 49 -6.07 4.63 6.49
C GLY A 49 -7.20 5.65 6.25
N LEU A 50 -7.08 6.46 5.18
CA LEU A 50 -8.10 7.42 4.77
C LEU A 50 -9.44 6.74 4.48
N ILE A 51 -9.42 5.65 3.71
CA ILE A 51 -10.62 4.90 3.32
C ILE A 51 -11.29 4.27 4.54
N ALA A 52 -10.51 3.62 5.41
CA ALA A 52 -11.04 2.99 6.61
C ALA A 52 -11.74 4.02 7.51
N ALA A 53 -11.09 5.15 7.79
CA ALA A 53 -11.67 6.21 8.60
C ALA A 53 -12.91 6.83 7.94
N PHE A 54 -12.92 7.03 6.62
CA PHE A 54 -14.09 7.56 5.90
C PHE A 54 -15.30 6.62 6.03
N LEU A 55 -15.11 5.32 5.81
CA LEU A 55 -16.19 4.33 5.92
C LEU A 55 -16.73 4.22 7.35
N ILE A 56 -15.89 4.38 8.36
CA ILE A 56 -16.31 4.40 9.76
C ILE A 56 -17.09 5.67 10.07
N LYS A 57 -16.54 6.85 9.74
CA LYS A 57 -17.14 8.16 10.05
C LYS A 57 -18.52 8.35 9.39
N THR A 58 -18.75 7.71 8.25
CA THR A 58 -20.02 7.78 7.50
C THR A 58 -21.00 6.66 7.86
N ASN A 59 -20.67 5.78 8.81
CA ASN A 59 -21.43 4.57 9.15
C ASN A 59 -21.65 3.58 7.98
N LEU A 60 -20.92 3.76 6.87
CA LEU A 60 -21.04 2.92 5.67
C LEU A 60 -20.28 1.60 5.80
N PHE A 61 -19.44 1.41 6.82
CA PHE A 61 -18.55 0.23 6.91
C PHE A 61 -19.30 -1.12 6.82
N ASN A 62 -20.52 -1.19 7.34
CA ASN A 62 -21.35 -2.40 7.35
C ASN A 62 -22.38 -2.47 6.21
N GLU A 63 -22.46 -1.44 5.36
CA GLU A 63 -23.41 -1.43 4.25
C GLU A 63 -22.93 -2.29 3.07
N GLU A 64 -23.89 -2.82 2.31
CA GLU A 64 -23.60 -3.65 1.14
C GLU A 64 -22.88 -2.86 0.03
N ILE A 65 -23.19 -1.57 -0.12
CA ILE A 65 -22.50 -0.65 -1.04
C ILE A 65 -21.00 -0.57 -0.69
N SER A 66 -20.66 -0.54 0.60
CA SER A 66 -19.27 -0.55 1.07
C SER A 66 -18.58 -1.88 0.82
N ALA A 67 -19.30 -3.00 0.69
CA ALA A 67 -18.70 -4.27 0.30
C ALA A 67 -18.15 -4.25 -1.13
N TYR A 68 -18.82 -3.57 -2.07
CA TYR A 68 -18.30 -3.38 -3.43
C TYR A 68 -17.09 -2.46 -3.46
N THR A 69 -17.13 -1.34 -2.74
CA THR A 69 -15.99 -0.43 -2.62
C THR A 69 -14.78 -1.10 -1.97
N ARG A 70 -14.97 -1.85 -0.89
CA ARG A 70 -13.89 -2.63 -0.25
C ARG A 70 -13.32 -3.69 -1.19
N SER A 71 -14.17 -4.37 -1.95
CA SER A 71 -13.73 -5.37 -2.94
C SER A 71 -12.87 -4.73 -4.04
N LEU A 72 -13.34 -3.65 -4.66
CA LEU A 72 -12.63 -2.98 -5.76
C LEU A 72 -11.37 -2.25 -5.29
N VAL A 73 -11.48 -1.45 -4.23
CA VAL A 73 -10.45 -0.48 -3.84
C VAL A 73 -9.51 -1.06 -2.80
N VAL A 74 -10.03 -1.65 -1.72
CA VAL A 74 -9.20 -2.09 -0.59
C VAL A 74 -8.53 -3.43 -0.92
N THR A 75 -9.33 -4.47 -1.18
CA THR A 75 -8.79 -5.80 -1.49
C THR A 75 -8.20 -5.85 -2.91
N GLY A 76 -8.88 -5.24 -3.88
CA GLY A 76 -8.43 -5.18 -5.27
C GLY A 76 -7.25 -4.22 -5.44
N PHE A 77 -7.55 -2.92 -5.64
CA PHE A 77 -6.54 -1.94 -6.04
C PHE A 77 -5.38 -1.82 -5.07
N LEU A 78 -5.64 -1.56 -3.78
CA LEU A 78 -4.57 -1.42 -2.79
C LEU A 78 -3.82 -2.74 -2.56
N GLY A 79 -4.51 -3.88 -2.64
CA GLY A 79 -3.88 -5.20 -2.60
C GLY A 79 -2.93 -5.47 -3.77
N GLY A 80 -3.27 -5.01 -4.99
CA GLY A 80 -2.37 -5.12 -6.16
C GLY A 80 -1.28 -4.05 -6.21
N PHE A 81 -1.58 -2.85 -5.70
CA PHE A 81 -0.70 -1.69 -5.69
C PHE A 81 0.41 -1.79 -4.63
N THR A 82 0.10 -2.36 -3.45
CA THR A 82 1.09 -2.63 -2.40
C THR A 82 1.66 -4.04 -2.56
N THR A 83 2.84 -4.30 -1.98
CA THR A 83 3.47 -5.62 -2.08
C THR A 83 4.47 -5.86 -0.94
N PHE A 84 4.26 -6.96 -0.22
CA PHE A 84 5.23 -7.44 0.78
C PHE A 84 6.27 -8.39 0.14
N SER A 85 5.88 -9.14 -0.90
CA SER A 85 6.77 -10.09 -1.56
C SER A 85 7.89 -9.41 -2.33
N SER A 86 7.59 -8.32 -3.07
CA SER A 86 8.64 -7.53 -3.74
C SER A 86 9.55 -6.83 -2.73
N PHE A 87 9.00 -6.30 -1.64
CA PHE A 87 9.77 -5.76 -0.52
C PHE A 87 10.75 -6.81 0.06
N SER A 88 10.31 -8.05 0.20
CA SER A 88 11.15 -9.14 0.72
C SER A 88 12.28 -9.51 -0.24
N LEU A 89 12.01 -9.48 -1.55
CA LEU A 89 13.04 -9.67 -2.58
C LEU A 89 14.04 -8.51 -2.59
N ASP A 90 13.60 -7.27 -2.42
CA ASP A 90 14.46 -6.10 -2.31
C ASP A 90 15.44 -6.23 -1.13
N VAL A 91 14.93 -6.67 0.03
CA VAL A 91 15.77 -6.96 1.20
C VAL A 91 16.78 -8.07 0.91
N LEU A 92 16.34 -9.18 0.29
CA LEU A 92 17.25 -10.27 -0.07
C LEU A 92 18.36 -9.80 -1.02
N ASN A 93 18.01 -8.99 -2.03
CA ASN A 93 18.96 -8.44 -2.99
C ASN A 93 19.99 -7.54 -2.29
N LEU A 94 19.56 -6.67 -1.37
CA LEU A 94 20.45 -5.84 -0.55
C LEU A 94 21.45 -6.69 0.26
N LEU A 95 20.94 -7.75 0.89
CA LEU A 95 21.78 -8.68 1.67
C LEU A 95 22.78 -9.45 0.77
N GLN A 96 22.36 -9.87 -0.43
CA GLN A 96 23.24 -10.54 -1.39
C GLN A 96 24.36 -9.63 -1.90
N ARG A 97 24.14 -8.31 -1.94
CA ARG A 97 25.19 -7.32 -2.26
C ARG A 97 26.11 -7.00 -1.08
N GLY A 98 25.85 -7.57 0.10
CA GLY A 98 26.59 -7.28 1.33
C GLY A 98 26.19 -5.97 2.02
N GLU A 99 25.13 -5.32 1.55
CA GLU A 99 24.65 -4.01 2.03
C GLU A 99 23.74 -4.15 3.27
N VAL A 100 24.25 -4.80 4.33
CA VAL A 100 23.47 -5.17 5.52
C VAL A 100 22.82 -3.96 6.21
N PHE A 101 23.56 -2.86 6.35
CA PHE A 101 23.03 -1.64 6.98
C PHE A 101 21.90 -1.00 6.17
N ILE A 102 22.00 -1.01 4.83
CA ILE A 102 20.95 -0.49 3.94
C ILE A 102 19.73 -1.41 4.00
N ALA A 103 19.91 -2.74 4.00
CA ALA A 103 18.83 -3.70 4.19
C ALA A 103 18.05 -3.45 5.50
N LEU A 104 18.76 -3.30 6.62
CA LEU A 104 18.13 -3.02 7.92
C LEU A 104 17.40 -1.67 7.93
N GLY A 105 18.02 -0.62 7.38
CA GLY A 105 17.39 0.69 7.22
C GLY A 105 16.12 0.62 6.37
N TYR A 106 16.16 -0.12 5.25
CA TYR A 106 15.03 -0.31 4.35
C TYR A 106 13.87 -1.07 5.02
N ILE A 107 14.16 -2.12 5.80
CA ILE A 107 13.15 -2.86 6.58
C ILE A 107 12.47 -1.92 7.58
N ILE A 108 13.26 -1.26 8.42
CA ILE A 108 12.77 -0.41 9.50
C ILE A 108 11.95 0.75 8.94
N ALA A 109 12.48 1.44 7.92
CA ALA A 109 11.79 2.55 7.29
C ALA A 109 10.49 2.09 6.60
N SER A 110 10.52 0.99 5.84
CA SER A 110 9.33 0.50 5.14
C SER A 110 8.19 0.18 6.10
N VAL A 111 8.49 -0.49 7.22
CA VAL A 111 7.48 -0.86 8.22
C VAL A 111 7.01 0.35 9.00
N LEU A 112 7.92 1.11 9.61
CA LEU A 112 7.56 2.23 10.48
C LEU A 112 6.81 3.31 9.71
N VAL A 113 7.31 3.72 8.53
CA VAL A 113 6.68 4.79 7.74
C VAL A 113 5.33 4.33 7.20
N SER A 114 5.17 3.06 6.80
CA SER A 114 3.86 2.55 6.39
C SER A 114 2.85 2.57 7.53
N ILE A 115 3.23 2.13 8.75
CA ILE A 115 2.35 2.19 9.92
C ILE A 115 1.97 3.64 10.23
N LEU A 116 2.95 4.55 10.27
CA LEU A 116 2.69 5.97 10.47
C LEU A 116 1.79 6.56 9.39
N ALA A 117 1.93 6.12 8.14
CA ALA A 117 1.08 6.55 7.04
C ALA A 117 -0.37 6.09 7.21
N VAL A 118 -0.61 4.83 7.62
CA VAL A 118 -1.99 4.36 7.94
C VAL A 118 -2.58 5.21 9.06
N VAL A 119 -1.83 5.41 10.14
CA VAL A 119 -2.27 6.20 11.31
C VAL A 119 -2.59 7.63 10.89
N LEU A 120 -1.70 8.27 10.12
CA LEU A 120 -1.90 9.61 9.59
C LEU A 120 -3.16 9.69 8.73
N GLY A 121 -3.33 8.77 7.77
CA GLY A 121 -4.51 8.72 6.90
C GLY A 121 -5.80 8.57 7.71
N PHE A 122 -5.78 7.71 8.72
CA PHE A 122 -6.92 7.51 9.60
C PHE A 122 -7.31 8.78 10.36
N TYR A 123 -6.35 9.43 11.02
CA TYR A 123 -6.61 10.62 11.84
C TYR A 123 -6.88 11.89 11.03
N LEU A 124 -6.43 11.97 9.78
CA LEU A 124 -6.81 13.06 8.88
C LEU A 124 -8.34 13.12 8.65
N VAL A 125 -9.02 11.97 8.67
CA VAL A 125 -10.47 11.90 8.46
C VAL A 125 -11.23 11.91 9.79
N MET A 126 -10.76 11.17 10.79
CA MET A 126 -11.40 11.15 12.11
C MET A 126 -11.27 12.48 12.86
N GLY A 127 -10.27 13.29 12.51
CA GLY A 127 -9.81 14.39 13.34
C GLY A 127 -8.91 13.87 14.46
N VAL A 128 -7.97 14.70 14.91
CA VAL A 128 -7.25 14.43 16.16
C VAL A 128 -8.27 14.63 17.28
N TYR A 129 -8.66 13.55 17.95
CA TYR A 129 -9.53 13.64 19.15
C TYR A 129 -8.98 14.75 20.07
N LYS A 130 -9.78 15.79 20.28
CA LYS A 130 -9.64 16.75 21.38
C LYS A 130 -10.77 16.49 22.36
#